data_AF-A0AAE0Q3J7-F1
#
_entry.id   AF-A0AAE0Q3J7-F1
#
_cell.length_a   1.000
_cell.length_b   1.000
_cell.length_c   1.000
_cell.angle_alpha   90.00
_cell.angle_beta   90.00
_cell.angle_gamma   90.00
#
_symmetry.space_group_name_H-M   'P 1'
#
loop_
_entity.id
_entity.type
_entity.pdbx_description
1 polymer ?
#
loop_
_entity_poly.entity_id
_entity_poly.type
_entity_poly.pdbx_seq_one_letter_code
_entity_poly.pdbx_strand_id
1 'polypeptide(L)'
;MSPGLKTAVGDEDTLIPSRLQEELLQDLCKRKHNATTEEMNSVVSEAFISFFVKTVGHFADHFKRHGGNKQSRTFQKKRFLKAVEPKENQNFVRQFVQTQMFDLFIQEEEKHHNREGFFHKKIVEFQQRRKEQLKNGGVKGLVI
;
A
#
# COMPACT_ATOMS: atom_id res chain seq x y z
N MET A 1 -3.17 37.70 -14.50
CA MET A 1 -2.45 36.41 -14.63
C MET A 1 -1.47 36.33 -13.47
N SER A 2 -1.71 35.44 -12.51
CA SER A 2 -0.78 35.20 -11.40
C SER A 2 -0.23 33.78 -11.55
N PRO A 3 1.04 33.60 -11.93
CA PRO A 3 1.71 32.32 -11.85
C PRO A 3 2.32 32.18 -10.45
N GLY A 4 2.19 31.00 -9.84
CA GLY A 4 2.98 30.63 -8.68
C GLY A 4 2.16 30.40 -7.41
N LEU A 5 1.91 29.13 -7.13
CA LEU A 5 2.59 28.44 -6.04
C LEU A 5 2.44 26.93 -6.30
N LYS A 6 3.35 26.36 -7.08
CA LYS A 6 3.74 24.97 -6.85
C LYS A 6 5.08 25.07 -6.15
N THR A 7 5.06 25.07 -4.83
CA THR A 7 6.28 24.77 -4.06
C THR A 7 6.57 23.30 -4.31
N ALA A 8 7.22 23.03 -5.44
CA ALA A 8 7.78 21.72 -5.69
C ALA A 8 8.91 21.54 -4.69
N VAL A 9 8.84 20.48 -3.88
CA VAL A 9 9.86 20.16 -2.88
C VAL A 9 11.13 19.61 -3.57
N GLY A 10 11.01 19.22 -4.84
CA GLY A 10 12.12 18.74 -5.68
C GLY A 10 12.42 17.26 -5.47
N ASP A 11 11.63 16.57 -4.63
CA ASP A 11 11.72 15.14 -4.37
C ASP A 11 10.62 14.33 -5.07
N GLU A 12 9.74 14.98 -5.85
CA GLU A 12 8.55 14.35 -6.44
C GLU A 12 8.89 13.13 -7.31
N ASP A 13 10.03 13.18 -7.99
CA ASP A 13 10.51 12.11 -8.89
C ASP A 13 11.34 11.03 -8.15
N THR A 14 11.60 11.22 -6.85
CA THR A 14 12.48 10.34 -6.06
C THR A 14 11.81 9.79 -4.79
N LEU A 15 10.68 10.36 -4.38
CA LEU A 15 9.96 9.96 -3.17
C LEU A 15 9.37 8.55 -3.31
N ILE A 16 8.84 8.23 -4.49
CA ILE A 16 8.28 6.91 -4.82
C ILE A 16 9.32 6.13 -5.64
N PRO A 17 9.65 4.88 -5.27
CA PRO A 17 10.50 4.00 -6.09
C PRO A 17 9.95 3.87 -7.52
N SER A 18 10.82 3.92 -8.52
CA SER A 18 10.46 3.96 -9.95
C SER A 18 9.42 2.90 -10.33
N ARG A 19 9.62 1.65 -9.89
CA ARG A 19 8.66 0.57 -10.17
C ARG A 19 7.27 0.82 -9.59
N LEU A 20 7.18 1.33 -8.36
CA LEU A 20 5.90 1.67 -7.75
C LEU A 20 5.24 2.87 -8.44
N GLN A 21 6.04 3.83 -8.90
CA GLN A 21 5.57 4.98 -9.66
C GLN A 21 5.02 4.56 -11.02
N GLU A 22 5.74 3.72 -11.76
CA GLU A 22 5.29 3.15 -13.03
C GLU A 22 3.98 2.37 -12.88
N GLU A 23 3.89 1.49 -11.88
CA GLU A 23 2.68 0.73 -11.59
C GLU A 23 1.50 1.65 -11.21
N LEU A 24 1.75 2.69 -10.40
CA LEU A 24 0.74 3.67 -10.03
C LEU A 24 0.24 4.47 -11.25
N LEU A 25 1.15 4.92 -12.12
CA LEU A 25 0.79 5.62 -13.36
C LEU A 25 0.02 4.72 -14.32
N GLN A 26 0.41 3.46 -14.45
CA GLN A 26 -0.35 2.48 -15.24
C GLN A 26 -1.76 2.27 -14.69
N ASP A 27 -1.92 2.13 -13.38
CA ASP A 27 -3.22 2.01 -12.73
C ASP A 27 -4.09 3.26 -12.96
N LEU A 28 -3.51 4.46 -12.88
CA LEU A 28 -4.20 5.73 -13.15
C LEU A 28 -4.58 5.91 -14.64
N CYS A 29 -3.77 5.39 -15.56
CA CYS A 29 -4.03 5.43 -17.00
C CYS A 29 -5.18 4.52 -17.45
N LYS A 30 -5.70 3.63 -16.59
CA LYS A 30 -6.89 2.80 -16.88
C LYS A 30 -8.19 3.60 -17.00
N ARG A 31 -8.14 4.90 -16.75
CA ARG A 31 -9.27 5.82 -16.94
C ARG A 31 -9.80 5.74 -18.38
N LYS A 32 -11.13 5.69 -18.52
CA LYS A 32 -11.80 5.78 -19.82
C LYS A 32 -11.82 7.24 -20.27
N HIS A 33 -11.75 7.48 -21.58
CA HIS A 33 -11.75 8.83 -22.15
C HIS A 33 -13.04 9.62 -21.84
N ASN A 34 -14.17 8.94 -21.63
CA ASN A 34 -15.48 9.54 -21.33
C ASN A 34 -16.01 9.13 -19.95
N ALA A 35 -15.11 8.90 -18.98
CA ALA A 35 -15.49 8.47 -17.64
C ALA A 35 -16.28 9.55 -16.90
N THR A 36 -17.28 9.15 -16.11
CA THR A 36 -17.91 10.08 -15.15
C THR A 36 -16.96 10.42 -14.01
N THR A 37 -17.27 11.47 -13.24
CA THR A 37 -16.50 11.85 -12.06
C THR A 37 -16.38 10.70 -11.06
N GLU A 38 -17.44 9.92 -10.87
CA GLU A 38 -17.48 8.77 -9.97
C GLU A 38 -16.57 7.64 -10.46
N GLU A 39 -16.59 7.36 -11.77
CA GLU A 39 -15.68 6.38 -12.37
C GLU A 39 -14.22 6.82 -12.24
N MET A 40 -13.93 8.12 -12.42
CA MET A 40 -12.60 8.68 -12.21
C MET A 40 -12.15 8.54 -10.75
N ASN A 41 -13.01 8.90 -9.80
CA ASN A 41 -12.73 8.78 -8.37
C ASN A 41 -12.45 7.32 -7.96
N SER A 42 -13.18 6.37 -8.56
CA SER A 42 -12.96 4.94 -8.35
C SER A 42 -11.58 4.50 -8.86
N VAL A 43 -11.21 4.86 -10.09
CA VAL A 43 -9.89 4.54 -10.67
C VAL A 43 -8.76 5.12 -9.82
N VAL A 44 -8.88 6.39 -9.43
CA VAL A 44 -7.88 7.05 -8.59
C VAL A 44 -7.77 6.35 -7.23
N SER A 45 -8.90 6.10 -6.57
CA SER A 45 -8.92 5.44 -5.26
C SER A 45 -8.33 4.04 -5.33
N GLU A 46 -8.72 3.22 -6.32
CA GLU A 46 -8.20 1.86 -6.50
C GLU A 46 -6.70 1.86 -6.79
N ALA A 47 -6.20 2.81 -7.58
CA ALA A 47 -4.77 2.95 -7.85
C ALA A 47 -3.96 3.22 -6.56
N PHE A 48 -4.43 4.16 -5.73
CA PHE A 48 -3.78 4.44 -4.45
C PHE A 48 -3.94 3.31 -3.43
N ILE A 49 -5.08 2.63 -3.40
CA ILE A 49 -5.28 1.45 -2.55
C ILE A 49 -4.32 0.31 -2.96
N SER A 50 -4.20 0.03 -4.26
CA SER A 50 -3.24 -0.93 -4.82
C SER A 50 -1.81 -0.59 -4.36
N PHE A 51 -1.42 0.68 -4.45
CA PHE A 51 -0.14 1.19 -3.98
C PHE A 51 0.08 0.98 -2.48
N PHE A 52 -0.89 1.34 -1.63
CA PHE A 52 -0.76 1.18 -0.18
C PHE A 52 -0.76 -0.29 0.25
N VAL A 53 -1.55 -1.15 -0.39
CA VAL A 53 -1.53 -2.59 -0.12
C VAL A 53 -0.15 -3.19 -0.45
N LYS A 54 0.49 -2.77 -1.54
CA LYS A 54 1.85 -3.23 -1.91
C LYS A 54 2.94 -2.75 -0.95
N THR A 55 2.79 -1.54 -0.41
CA THR A 55 3.85 -0.89 0.39
C THR A 55 3.73 -1.17 1.88
N VAL A 56 2.51 -1.18 2.42
CA VAL A 56 2.25 -1.31 3.86
C VAL A 56 1.24 -2.38 4.22
N GLY A 57 0.72 -3.15 3.26
CA GLY A 57 -0.32 -4.16 3.49
C GLY A 57 0.09 -5.31 4.41
N HIS A 58 1.39 -5.50 4.67
CA HIS A 58 1.91 -6.50 5.62
C HIS A 58 1.86 -6.04 7.08
N PHE A 59 1.35 -4.83 7.38
CA PHE A 59 1.36 -4.26 8.73
C PHE A 59 0.77 -5.20 9.82
N ALA A 60 -0.27 -5.97 9.47
CA ALA A 60 -0.99 -6.84 10.39
C ALA A 60 -0.11 -7.93 11.01
N ASP A 61 0.94 -8.37 10.30
CA ASP A 61 1.88 -9.40 10.76
C ASP A 61 2.89 -8.88 11.80
N HIS A 62 2.91 -7.57 12.02
CA HIS A 62 3.90 -6.88 12.85
C HIS A 62 3.34 -6.36 14.16
N PHE A 63 2.20 -6.87 14.63
CA PHE A 63 1.73 -6.61 15.99
C PHE A 63 2.26 -7.66 16.98
N LYS A 64 2.77 -7.20 18.12
CA LYS A 64 3.12 -8.06 19.26
C LYS A 64 1.99 -8.04 20.28
N ARG A 65 1.45 -9.21 20.62
CA ARG A 65 0.46 -9.37 21.70
C ARG A 65 1.17 -9.42 23.05
N HIS A 66 0.61 -8.76 24.06
CA HIS A 66 1.11 -8.84 25.44
C HIS A 66 0.27 -9.85 26.24
N GLY A 67 0.92 -10.63 27.11
CA GLY A 67 0.26 -11.67 27.90
C GLY A 67 -0.66 -11.08 28.97
N GLY A 68 -1.79 -11.74 29.22
CA GLY A 68 -2.74 -11.42 30.31
C GLY A 68 -4.03 -10.72 29.88
N ASN A 69 -4.01 -9.97 28.77
CA ASN A 69 -5.24 -9.37 28.23
C ASN A 69 -5.21 -9.52 26.71
N LYS A 70 -6.10 -10.36 26.15
CA LYS A 70 -6.16 -10.68 24.70
C LYS A 70 -6.30 -9.45 23.79
N GLN A 71 -6.66 -8.31 24.39
CA GLN A 71 -6.98 -7.08 23.69
C GLN A 71 -5.78 -6.13 23.46
N SER A 72 -4.66 -6.29 24.17
CA SER A 72 -3.51 -5.38 24.05
C SER A 72 -2.46 -5.91 23.07
N ARG A 73 -2.27 -5.20 21.95
CA ARG A 73 -1.22 -5.45 20.96
C ARG A 73 -0.47 -4.15 20.66
N THR A 74 0.82 -4.25 20.36
CA THR A 74 1.65 -3.09 20.00
C THR A 74 2.35 -3.30 18.66
N PHE A 75 2.27 -2.32 17.77
CA PHE A 75 2.91 -2.33 16.47
C PHE A 75 4.44 -2.32 16.58
N GLN A 76 5.09 -3.26 15.89
CA GLN A 76 6.54 -3.45 15.91
C GLN A 76 7.18 -2.75 14.70
N LYS A 77 7.22 -1.41 14.72
CA LYS A 77 7.75 -0.57 13.62
C LYS A 77 9.10 -1.04 13.06
N LYS A 78 10.05 -1.41 13.93
CA LYS A 78 11.37 -1.92 13.51
C LYS A 78 11.28 -3.25 12.74
N ARG A 79 10.37 -4.15 13.13
CA ARG A 79 10.16 -5.44 12.44
C ARG A 79 9.44 -5.24 11.11
N PHE A 80 8.43 -4.36 11.09
CA PHE A 80 7.71 -3.98 9.89
C PHE A 80 8.64 -3.43 8.80
N LEU A 81 9.51 -2.47 9.14
CA LEU A 81 10.46 -1.89 8.20
C LEU A 81 11.49 -2.90 7.68
N LYS A 82 11.92 -3.85 8.53
CA LYS A 82 12.84 -4.92 8.13
C LYS A 82 12.22 -5.92 7.16
N ALA A 83 10.90 -6.07 7.16
CA ALA A 83 10.17 -7.02 6.32
C ALA A 83 9.68 -6.42 4.99
N VAL A 84 9.99 -5.15 4.71
CA VAL A 84 9.63 -4.51 3.43
C VAL A 84 10.41 -5.18 2.30
N GLU A 85 9.67 -5.76 1.36
CA GLU A 85 10.19 -6.34 0.13
C GLU A 85 9.35 -5.84 -1.06
N PRO A 86 9.98 -5.42 -2.18
CA PRO A 86 11.43 -5.36 -2.42
C PRO A 86 12.14 -4.28 -1.56
N LYS A 87 13.43 -4.49 -1.26
CA LYS A 87 14.25 -3.55 -0.46
C LYS A 87 14.27 -2.10 -0.98
N GLU A 88 14.14 -1.91 -2.30
CA GLU A 88 14.06 -0.60 -2.95
C GLU A 88 12.89 0.24 -2.39
N ASN A 89 11.81 -0.41 -1.93
CA ASN A 89 10.66 0.27 -1.34
C ASN A 89 10.90 0.72 0.11
N GLN A 90 11.95 0.23 0.78
CA GLN A 90 12.16 0.46 2.20
C GLN A 90 12.35 1.95 2.53
N ASN A 91 12.98 2.73 1.64
CA ASN A 91 13.19 4.15 1.89
C ASN A 91 11.85 4.91 1.93
N PHE A 92 11.00 4.71 0.92
CA PHE A 92 9.64 5.27 0.89
C PHE A 92 8.85 4.85 2.12
N VAL A 93 8.80 3.55 2.43
CA VAL A 93 8.03 3.05 3.57
C VAL A 93 8.56 3.65 4.87
N ARG A 94 9.89 3.80 5.04
CA ARG A 94 10.51 4.44 6.20
C ARG A 94 10.06 5.89 6.38
N GLN A 95 9.90 6.65 5.29
CA GLN A 95 9.37 8.01 5.35
C GLN A 95 7.87 8.00 5.65
N PHE A 96 7.11 7.16 4.96
CA PHE A 96 5.66 7.07 5.12
C PHE A 96 5.24 6.73 6.56
N VAL A 97 5.95 5.81 7.23
CA VAL A 97 5.65 5.47 8.64
C VAL A 97 6.01 6.56 9.66
N GLN A 98 6.60 7.67 9.22
CA GLN A 98 6.81 8.85 10.07
C GLN A 98 5.67 9.87 9.93
N THR A 99 4.73 9.64 9.02
CA THR A 99 3.60 10.53 8.81
C THR A 99 2.53 10.34 9.88
N GLN A 100 1.84 11.43 10.21
CA GLN A 100 0.69 11.40 11.12
C GLN A 100 -0.42 10.46 10.60
N MET A 101 -0.60 10.36 9.28
CA MET A 101 -1.58 9.48 8.67
C MET A 101 -1.33 8.01 9.06
N PHE A 102 -0.08 7.56 8.99
CA PHE A 102 0.26 6.18 9.36
C PHE A 102 0.14 5.96 10.88
N ASP A 103 0.52 6.94 11.69
CA ASP A 103 0.40 6.83 13.15
C ASP A 103 -1.07 6.69 13.57
N LEU A 104 -1.98 7.49 13.00
CA LEU A 104 -3.43 7.37 13.26
C LEU A 104 -3.98 6.03 12.79
N PHE A 105 -3.55 5.56 11.61
CA PHE A 105 -3.95 4.25 11.09
C PHE A 105 -3.56 3.11 12.06
N ILE A 106 -2.32 3.10 12.54
CA ILE A 106 -1.85 2.07 13.47
C ILE A 106 -2.55 2.15 14.83
N GLN A 107 -2.81 3.35 15.36
CA GLN A 107 -3.54 3.52 16.62
C GLN A 107 -4.96 2.94 16.53
N GLU A 108 -5.64 3.17 15.41
CA GLU A 108 -6.98 2.60 15.17
C GLU A 108 -6.91 1.06 15.12
N GLU A 109 -5.88 0.52 14.47
CA GLU A 109 -5.62 -0.91 14.41
C GLU A 109 -5.31 -1.53 15.78
N GLU A 110 -4.60 -0.83 16.67
CA GLU A 110 -4.36 -1.32 18.03
C GLU A 110 -5.65 -1.38 18.85
N LYS A 111 -6.55 -0.39 18.70
CA LYS A 111 -7.82 -0.29 19.43
C LYS A 111 -8.91 -1.23 18.90
N HIS A 112 -9.03 -1.38 17.59
CA HIS A 112 -10.18 -2.00 16.92
C HIS A 112 -9.84 -3.24 16.08
N HIS A 113 -8.85 -4.04 16.52
CA HIS A 113 -8.33 -5.18 15.76
C HIS A 113 -9.30 -6.32 15.38
N ASN A 114 -10.52 -6.34 15.92
CA ASN A 114 -11.54 -7.32 15.56
C ASN A 114 -12.47 -6.84 14.43
N ARG A 115 -12.24 -5.63 13.89
CA ARG A 115 -13.02 -5.10 12.76
C ARG A 115 -12.31 -5.43 11.46
N GLU A 116 -12.97 -6.19 10.59
CA GLU A 116 -12.53 -6.36 9.20
C GLU A 116 -12.77 -5.06 8.40
N GLY A 117 -11.81 -4.13 8.50
CA GLY A 117 -11.84 -2.87 7.77
C GLY A 117 -11.71 -3.06 6.25
N PHE A 118 -12.10 -2.03 5.48
CA PHE A 118 -11.98 -2.03 4.02
C PHE A 118 -10.56 -2.35 3.53
N PHE A 119 -9.54 -1.80 4.18
CA PHE A 119 -8.16 -2.02 3.80
C PHE A 119 -7.72 -3.49 4.00
N HIS A 120 -8.19 -4.17 5.06
CA HIS A 120 -7.94 -5.61 5.26
C HIS A 120 -8.50 -6.45 4.13
N LYS A 121 -9.73 -6.15 3.67
CA LYS A 121 -10.34 -6.85 2.53
C LYS A 121 -9.50 -6.69 1.27
N LYS A 122 -9.03 -5.47 1.00
CA LYS A 122 -8.15 -5.17 -0.15
C LYS A 122 -6.81 -5.90 -0.08
N ILE A 123 -6.25 -6.09 1.11
CA ILE A 123 -5.04 -6.92 1.30
C ILE A 123 -5.31 -8.37 0.93
N VAL A 124 -6.40 -8.96 1.41
CA VAL A 124 -6.77 -10.36 1.11
C VAL A 124 -6.98 -10.54 -0.39
N GLU A 125 -7.75 -9.66 -1.03
CA GLU A 125 -7.96 -9.68 -2.48
C GLU A 125 -6.64 -9.59 -3.26
N PHE A 126 -5.73 -8.71 -2.85
CA PHE A 126 -4.43 -8.58 -3.49
C PHE A 126 -3.58 -9.84 -3.36
N GLN A 127 -3.56 -10.46 -2.17
CA GLN A 127 -2.84 -11.71 -1.94
C GLN A 127 -3.42 -12.86 -2.76
N GLN A 128 -4.75 -12.93 -2.91
CA GLN A 128 -5.42 -13.93 -3.76
C GLN A 128 -5.04 -13.74 -5.23
N ARG A 129 -5.16 -12.52 -5.77
CA ARG A 129 -4.76 -12.20 -7.15
C ARG A 129 -3.28 -12.53 -7.41
N ARG A 130 -2.39 -12.25 -6.45
CA ARG A 130 -0.97 -12.61 -6.56
C ARG A 130 -0.75 -14.12 -6.60
N LYS A 131 -1.45 -14.88 -5.76
CA LYS A 131 -1.37 -16.35 -5.73
C LYS A 131 -1.88 -16.96 -7.04
N GLU A 132 -2.95 -16.43 -7.60
CA GLU A 132 -3.50 -16.87 -8.90
C GLU A 132 -2.54 -16.60 -10.06
N GLN A 133 -1.94 -15.41 -10.12
CA GLN A 133 -0.94 -15.10 -11.13
C GLN A 133 0.29 -16.02 -11.06
N LEU A 134 0.71 -16.39 -9.85
CA LEU A 134 1.81 -17.33 -9.66
C LEU A 134 1.45 -18.76 -10.10
N LYS A 135 0.21 -19.19 -9.85
CA LYS A 135 -0.32 -20.49 -10.32
C LYS A 135 -0.45 -20.54 -11.84
N ASN A 136 -0.94 -19.46 -12.46
CA ASN A 136 -1.17 -19.37 -13.89
C ASN A 136 0.15 -19.14 -14.68
N GLY A 137 1.15 -18.52 -14.05
CA GLY A 137 2.50 -18.35 -14.62
C GLY A 137 3.34 -19.63 -14.69
N GLY A 138 2.96 -20.68 -13.95
CA GLY A 138 3.65 -21.98 -13.97
C GLY A 138 3.41 -22.82 -15.24
N VAL A 139 2.53 -22.39 -16.14
CA VAL A 139 2.15 -23.17 -17.35
C VAL A 139 2.90 -22.71 -18.62
N LYS A 140 3.68 -21.61 -18.56
CA LYS A 140 4.42 -21.08 -19.74
C LYS A 140 5.92 -21.38 -19.74
N GLY A 141 6.31 -22.54 -19.23
CA GLY A 141 7.71 -22.93 -19.08
C GLY A 141 7.97 -24.42 -19.29
N LEU A 142 7.43 -25.01 -20.35
CA LEU A 142 7.95 -26.28 -20.88
C LEU A 142 7.66 -26.39 -22.38
N VAL A 143 8.52 -25.75 -23.17
CA VAL A 143 8.80 -26.20 -24.54
C VAL A 143 10.32 -26.24 -24.64
N ILE A 144 10.88 -27.43 -24.43
CA ILE A 144 12.15 -27.84 -25.03
C ILE A 144 11.76 -28.85 -26.11
#